data_AF-A0AAJ0CUH5-F1
#
_entry.id   AF-A0AAJ0CUH5-F1
#
_cell.length_a   1.000
_cell.length_b   1.000
_cell.length_c   1.000
_cell.angle_alpha   90.00
_cell.angle_beta   90.00
_cell.angle_gamma   90.00
#
_symmetry.space_group_name_H-M   'P 1'
#
loop_
_entity.id
_entity.type
_entity.pdbx_description
1 polymer ?
#
loop_
_entity_poly.entity_id
_entity_poly.type
_entity_poly.pdbx_seq_one_letter_code
_entity_poly.pdbx_strand_id
1 'polypeptide(L)'
;MLAVESGDAHLKVKGLQTYTNSVRQMAMAIRDTKRANSDAVIAAVKLAVCYEILFGLDGDQYEQMGRISQIVGWYGHVDGQLALFQQRGPEALVSGPGHRLFVGGRLDLVLVSISRRKRSPLSASRWMTQPWELIPKSKMDEIVDILIEITGHIEDLDILRAHAGDVATADELRDTLVYRCMQTYRTLVAWTETVGDALYAFDPNVVGLPLPTPSTDEDYELLHLSIVYWITSLFLYSTWEFALQQNIQPSYLTTGVSCIDSPPHLDSPQSDTQISDTSSINYARRIAWSIHLFFAPGTGAWGANAALLPLGFALRFLMVKESGSPFSEERKLLVSCFKKPFMGTFVGRFLRNFQEEESHPDLRNIPGIQGMEMRARSWWLKGYGT
;
A
#
# COMPACT_ATOMS: atom_id res chain seq x y z
N MET A 1 8.66 17.90 -12.05
CA MET A 1 8.78 18.76 -10.86
C MET A 1 9.12 20.19 -11.27
N LEU A 2 10.25 20.44 -11.95
CA LEU A 2 10.65 21.78 -12.41
C LEU A 2 9.52 22.59 -13.08
N ALA A 3 8.80 22.01 -14.06
CA ALA A 3 7.66 22.68 -14.74
C ALA A 3 6.53 23.13 -13.81
N VAL A 4 6.30 22.39 -12.74
CA VAL A 4 5.24 22.65 -11.77
C VAL A 4 5.71 23.74 -10.80
N GLU A 5 6.93 23.60 -10.29
CA GLU A 5 7.56 24.55 -9.37
C GLU A 5 7.77 25.92 -10.01
N SER A 6 8.14 25.96 -11.29
CA SER A 6 8.32 27.21 -12.05
C SER A 6 7.03 27.74 -12.70
N GLY A 7 5.92 27.01 -12.60
CA GLY A 7 4.66 27.38 -13.27
C GLY A 7 4.71 27.33 -14.80
N ASP A 8 5.71 26.68 -15.41
CA ASP A 8 5.92 26.65 -16.86
C ASP A 8 4.87 25.77 -17.57
N ALA A 9 3.89 26.45 -18.19
CA ALA A 9 2.82 25.81 -18.95
C ALA A 9 3.33 25.07 -20.21
N HIS A 10 4.38 25.57 -20.87
CA HIS A 10 4.92 24.95 -22.08
C HIS A 10 5.57 23.60 -21.73
N LEU A 11 6.33 23.56 -20.65
CA LEU A 11 6.98 22.34 -20.19
C LEU A 11 5.96 21.30 -19.71
N LYS A 12 4.83 21.71 -19.11
CA LYS A 12 3.70 20.82 -18.78
C LYS A 12 3.08 20.18 -20.04
N VAL A 13 2.77 20.98 -21.06
CA VAL A 13 2.21 20.48 -22.33
C VAL A 13 3.18 19.52 -23.01
N LYS A 14 4.47 19.84 -23.04
CA LYS A 14 5.50 18.98 -23.62
C LYS A 14 5.65 17.65 -22.86
N GLY A 15 5.53 17.68 -21.53
CA GLY A 15 5.47 16.48 -20.69
C GLY A 15 4.32 15.57 -21.10
N LEU A 16 3.11 16.12 -21.24
CA LEU A 16 1.93 15.38 -21.66
C LEU A 16 2.05 14.79 -23.07
N GLN A 17 2.56 15.57 -24.02
CA GLN A 17 2.80 15.09 -25.39
C GLN A 17 3.79 13.93 -25.42
N THR A 18 4.87 14.03 -24.64
CA THR A 18 5.89 12.99 -24.53
C THR A 18 5.30 11.72 -23.92
N TYR A 19 4.55 11.87 -22.83
CA TYR A 19 3.82 10.77 -22.18
C TYR A 19 2.88 10.06 -23.16
N THR A 20 2.00 10.81 -23.84
CA THR A 20 1.04 10.25 -24.81
C THR A 20 1.74 9.52 -25.96
N ASN A 21 2.83 10.08 -26.48
CA ASN A 21 3.62 9.43 -27.52
C ASN A 21 4.29 8.15 -27.02
N SER A 22 4.80 8.14 -25.79
CA SER A 22 5.39 6.94 -25.19
C SER A 22 4.38 5.81 -25.04
N VAL A 23 3.14 6.11 -24.60
CA VAL A 23 2.05 5.12 -24.50
C VAL A 23 1.70 4.53 -25.86
N ARG A 24 1.63 5.35 -26.92
CA ARG A 24 1.43 4.85 -28.29
C ARG A 24 2.55 3.93 -28.75
N GLN A 25 3.81 4.28 -28.46
CA GLN A 25 4.96 3.45 -28.82
C GLN A 25 4.99 2.13 -28.04
N MET A 26 4.63 2.15 -26.75
CA MET A 26 4.46 0.93 -25.96
C MET A 26 3.36 0.04 -26.55
N ALA A 27 2.19 0.61 -26.89
CA ALA A 27 1.09 -0.12 -27.52
C ALA A 27 1.47 -0.76 -28.87
N MET A 28 2.37 -0.12 -29.64
CA MET A 28 2.94 -0.71 -30.84
C MET A 28 3.97 -1.80 -30.52
N ALA A 29 4.82 -1.59 -29.51
CA ALA A 29 5.87 -2.52 -29.11
C ALA A 29 5.31 -3.85 -28.58
N ILE A 30 4.22 -3.83 -27.82
CA ILE A 30 3.61 -5.05 -27.25
C ILE A 30 2.98 -5.96 -28.30
N ARG A 31 2.72 -5.45 -29.52
CA ARG A 31 2.22 -6.25 -30.65
C ARG A 31 3.31 -7.05 -31.35
N ASP A 32 4.58 -6.76 -31.08
CA ASP A 32 5.74 -7.48 -31.58
C ASP A 32 6.35 -8.30 -30.45
N THR A 33 6.37 -9.63 -30.58
CA THR A 33 6.82 -10.54 -29.53
C THR A 33 8.25 -10.26 -29.08
N LYS A 34 9.15 -9.86 -29.98
CA LYS A 34 10.56 -9.57 -29.64
C LYS A 34 10.65 -8.27 -28.83
N ARG A 35 9.90 -7.24 -29.24
CA ARG A 35 9.87 -5.94 -28.54
C ARG A 35 9.16 -6.03 -27.20
N ALA A 36 8.05 -6.78 -27.10
CA ALA A 36 7.33 -7.01 -25.85
C ALA A 36 8.23 -7.62 -24.75
N ASN A 37 9.14 -8.51 -25.15
CA ASN A 37 10.12 -9.13 -24.25
C ASN A 37 11.34 -8.25 -23.92
N SER A 38 11.41 -7.01 -24.41
CA SER A 38 12.51 -6.08 -24.11
C SER A 38 12.32 -5.38 -22.77
N ASP A 39 13.39 -5.29 -21.97
CA ASP A 39 13.41 -4.51 -20.72
C ASP A 39 13.02 -3.03 -20.92
N ALA A 40 13.21 -2.50 -22.13
CA ALA A 40 12.82 -1.13 -22.47
C ALA A 40 11.30 -0.89 -22.33
N VAL A 41 10.47 -1.90 -22.64
CA VAL A 41 9.01 -1.76 -22.48
C VAL A 41 8.63 -1.69 -21.01
N ILE A 42 9.23 -2.55 -20.17
CA ILE A 42 8.98 -2.53 -18.71
C ILE A 42 9.48 -1.22 -18.09
N ALA A 43 10.65 -0.74 -18.50
CA ALA A 43 11.16 0.55 -18.05
C ALA A 43 10.21 1.70 -18.44
N ALA A 44 9.68 1.70 -19.66
CA ALA A 44 8.70 2.69 -20.10
C ALA A 44 7.39 2.62 -19.30
N VAL A 45 6.89 1.42 -19.00
CA VAL A 45 5.70 1.22 -18.13
C VAL A 45 5.96 1.78 -16.73
N LYS A 46 7.14 1.53 -16.14
CA LYS A 46 7.49 2.05 -14.81
C LYS A 46 7.54 3.58 -14.77
N LEU A 47 8.05 4.21 -15.84
CA LEU A 47 7.99 5.67 -15.99
C LEU A 47 6.55 6.17 -16.14
N ALA A 48 5.69 5.42 -16.84
CA ALA A 48 4.28 5.74 -16.97
C ALA A 48 3.53 5.65 -15.63
N VAL A 49 3.82 4.64 -14.80
CA VAL A 49 3.31 4.54 -13.42
C VAL A 49 3.68 5.79 -12.60
N CYS A 50 4.95 6.19 -12.63
CA CYS A 50 5.41 7.41 -11.95
C CYS A 50 4.73 8.67 -12.50
N TYR A 51 4.55 8.75 -13.84
CA TYR A 51 3.89 9.87 -14.48
C TYR A 51 2.43 9.97 -14.03
N GLU A 52 1.69 8.86 -13.97
CA GLU A 52 0.31 8.88 -13.52
C GLU A 52 0.20 9.34 -12.06
N ILE A 53 1.08 8.89 -11.17
CA ILE A 53 1.08 9.34 -9.76
C ILE A 53 1.33 10.85 -9.64
N LEU A 54 2.31 11.37 -10.39
CA LEU A 54 2.82 12.73 -10.19
C LEU A 54 2.14 13.77 -11.10
N PHE A 55 1.63 13.37 -12.26
CA PHE A 55 1.19 14.26 -13.34
C PHE A 55 -0.04 13.75 -14.09
N GLY A 56 -0.69 12.69 -13.61
CA GLY A 56 -1.89 12.14 -14.23
C GLY A 56 -2.97 13.22 -14.44
N LEU A 57 -3.68 13.10 -15.55
CA LEU A 57 -4.67 14.08 -15.96
C LEU A 57 -5.92 13.93 -15.12
N ASP A 58 -6.25 14.98 -14.37
CA ASP A 58 -7.59 15.09 -13.79
C ASP A 58 -7.96 16.56 -13.55
N GLY A 59 -9.25 16.85 -13.51
CA GLY A 59 -9.82 18.20 -13.32
C GLY A 59 -10.46 18.81 -14.57
N ASP A 60 -11.37 19.76 -14.32
CA ASP A 60 -12.33 20.37 -15.27
C ASP A 60 -11.68 20.87 -16.57
N GLN A 61 -10.41 21.28 -16.51
CA GLN A 61 -9.63 21.74 -17.66
C GLN A 61 -9.39 20.67 -18.74
N TYR A 62 -9.61 19.38 -18.44
CA TYR A 62 -9.49 18.26 -19.38
C TYR A 62 -10.82 17.55 -19.65
N GLU A 63 -11.95 18.09 -19.16
CA GLU A 63 -13.27 17.46 -19.26
C GLU A 63 -13.72 17.23 -20.71
N GLN A 64 -13.30 18.10 -21.64
CA GLN A 64 -13.57 17.97 -23.08
C GLN A 64 -12.74 16.87 -23.77
N MET A 65 -11.67 16.37 -23.15
CA MET A 65 -10.78 15.35 -23.73
C MET A 65 -11.17 13.91 -23.35
N GLY A 66 -12.28 13.73 -22.63
CA GLY A 66 -12.68 12.43 -22.09
C GLY A 66 -11.97 12.16 -20.76
N ARG A 67 -12.74 11.88 -19.72
CA ARG A 67 -12.25 11.65 -18.36
C ARG A 67 -11.56 10.27 -18.31
N ILE A 68 -10.26 10.18 -18.56
CA ILE A 68 -9.47 9.01 -18.16
C ILE A 68 -9.04 9.27 -16.72
N SER A 69 -9.69 8.60 -15.78
CA SER A 69 -9.33 8.66 -14.36
C SER A 69 -7.84 8.35 -14.18
N GLN A 70 -7.10 9.25 -13.54
CA GLN A 70 -5.67 9.11 -13.20
C GLN A 70 -5.37 7.75 -12.57
N ILE A 71 -6.30 7.25 -11.76
CA ILE A 71 -6.19 5.96 -11.07
C ILE A 71 -6.41 4.78 -11.99
N VAL A 72 -7.35 4.90 -12.94
CA VAL A 72 -7.57 3.87 -13.97
C VAL A 72 -6.33 3.74 -14.86
N GLY A 73 -5.72 4.86 -15.24
CA GLY A 73 -4.44 4.87 -15.97
C GLY A 73 -3.32 4.19 -15.19
N TRP A 74 -3.16 4.55 -13.92
CA TRP A 74 -2.18 3.92 -13.03
C TRP A 74 -2.40 2.41 -12.88
N TYR A 75 -3.62 1.96 -12.61
CA TYR A 75 -3.96 0.53 -12.55
C TYR A 75 -3.63 -0.18 -13.85
N GLY A 76 -3.97 0.41 -15.00
CA GLY A 76 -3.69 -0.17 -16.32
C GLY A 76 -2.19 -0.37 -16.56
N HIS A 77 -1.34 0.55 -16.12
CA HIS A 77 0.12 0.38 -16.25
C HIS A 77 0.67 -0.67 -15.31
N VAL A 78 0.22 -0.70 -14.06
CA VAL A 78 0.67 -1.71 -13.09
C VAL A 78 0.21 -3.12 -13.52
N ASP A 79 -1.01 -3.26 -14.05
CA ASP A 79 -1.52 -4.51 -14.62
C ASP A 79 -0.73 -4.92 -15.87
N GLY A 80 -0.43 -3.96 -16.76
CA GLY A 80 0.42 -4.20 -17.91
C GLY A 80 1.83 -4.67 -17.51
N GLN A 81 2.39 -4.09 -16.44
CA GLN A 81 3.68 -4.52 -15.89
C GLN A 81 3.61 -5.96 -15.38
N LEU A 82 2.57 -6.32 -14.63
CA LEU A 82 2.36 -7.68 -14.14
C LEU A 82 2.25 -8.68 -15.30
N ALA A 83 1.46 -8.34 -16.32
CA ALA A 83 1.27 -9.17 -17.49
C ALA A 83 2.59 -9.41 -18.24
N LEU A 84 3.43 -8.38 -18.39
CA LEU A 84 4.76 -8.50 -19.00
C LEU A 84 5.69 -9.40 -18.20
N PHE A 85 5.67 -9.32 -16.86
CA PHE A 85 6.43 -10.26 -16.03
C PHE A 85 5.91 -11.68 -16.19
N GLN A 86 4.59 -11.90 -16.09
CA GLN A 86 3.97 -13.21 -16.23
C GLN A 86 4.25 -13.85 -17.58
N GLN A 87 4.26 -13.06 -18.66
CA GLN A 87 4.61 -13.52 -20.01
C GLN A 87 6.05 -14.04 -20.09
N ARG A 88 6.99 -13.40 -19.41
CA ARG A 88 8.42 -13.78 -19.42
C ARG A 88 8.73 -14.97 -18.52
N GLY A 89 7.97 -15.12 -17.45
CA GLY A 89 8.26 -16.05 -16.37
C GLY A 89 9.37 -15.56 -15.43
N PRO A 90 9.38 -16.03 -14.18
CA PRO A 90 10.40 -15.69 -13.17
C PRO A 90 11.83 -16.13 -13.57
N GLU A 91 11.98 -17.19 -14.36
CA GLU A 91 13.27 -17.67 -14.86
C GLU A 91 14.00 -16.65 -15.74
N ALA A 92 13.25 -15.79 -16.42
CA ALA A 92 13.81 -14.71 -17.23
C ALA A 92 14.21 -13.47 -16.40
N LEU A 93 13.97 -13.49 -15.08
CA LEU A 93 14.15 -12.37 -14.16
C LEU A 93 15.20 -12.65 -13.08
N VAL A 94 16.13 -13.59 -13.34
CA VAL A 94 17.18 -13.98 -12.39
C VAL A 94 18.35 -12.99 -12.32
N SER A 95 18.54 -12.14 -13.33
CA SER A 95 19.62 -11.14 -13.37
C SER A 95 19.35 -10.00 -14.35
N GLY A 96 20.27 -9.03 -14.43
CA GLY A 96 20.25 -7.97 -15.44
C GLY A 96 19.20 -6.87 -15.19
N PRO A 97 18.88 -6.05 -16.21
CA PRO A 97 17.92 -4.95 -16.07
C PRO A 97 16.50 -5.44 -15.78
N GLY A 98 16.06 -6.54 -16.41
CA GLY A 98 14.78 -7.20 -16.13
C GLY A 98 14.60 -7.55 -14.65
N HIS A 99 15.61 -8.15 -14.02
CA HIS A 99 15.60 -8.42 -12.57
C HIS A 99 15.43 -7.13 -11.76
N ARG A 100 16.24 -6.09 -12.00
CA ARG A 100 16.14 -4.82 -11.26
C ARG A 100 14.77 -4.14 -11.41
N LEU A 101 14.18 -4.23 -12.62
CA LEU A 101 12.85 -3.70 -12.89
C LEU A 101 11.74 -4.51 -12.19
N PHE A 102 11.90 -5.84 -12.13
CA PHE A 102 11.05 -6.72 -11.34
C PHE A 102 11.13 -6.36 -9.87
N VAL A 103 12.31 -6.44 -9.26
CA VAL A 103 12.59 -6.12 -7.85
C VAL A 103 11.96 -4.79 -7.46
N GLY A 104 12.32 -3.71 -8.16
CA GLY A 104 11.82 -2.39 -7.82
C GLY A 104 10.33 -2.15 -8.14
N GLY A 105 9.65 -3.07 -8.83
CA GLY A 105 8.22 -2.97 -9.17
C GLY A 105 7.31 -3.81 -8.27
N ARG A 106 7.87 -4.73 -7.46
CA ARG A 106 7.08 -5.65 -6.63
C ARG A 106 6.22 -4.91 -5.61
N LEU A 107 6.72 -3.83 -5.04
CA LEU A 107 5.99 -3.02 -4.08
C LEU A 107 4.73 -2.37 -4.69
N ASP A 108 4.81 -1.84 -5.91
CA ASP A 108 3.64 -1.29 -6.60
C ASP A 108 2.59 -2.38 -6.89
N LEU A 109 3.05 -3.55 -7.36
CA LEU A 109 2.21 -4.71 -7.67
C LEU A 109 1.47 -5.25 -6.44
N VAL A 110 2.16 -5.34 -5.31
CA VAL A 110 1.54 -5.84 -4.07
C VAL A 110 0.54 -4.82 -3.52
N LEU A 111 0.84 -3.53 -3.57
CA LEU A 111 -0.09 -2.51 -3.08
C LEU A 111 -1.37 -2.40 -3.92
N VAL A 112 -1.29 -2.64 -5.24
CA VAL A 112 -2.48 -2.84 -6.12
C VAL A 112 -3.25 -4.11 -5.75
N SER A 113 -2.56 -5.18 -5.40
CA SER A 113 -3.21 -6.44 -4.98
C SER A 113 -3.97 -6.24 -3.66
N ILE A 114 -3.34 -5.54 -2.71
CA ILE A 114 -3.96 -5.12 -1.46
C ILE A 114 -5.20 -4.27 -1.74
N SER A 115 -5.09 -3.22 -2.56
CA SER A 115 -6.20 -2.30 -2.79
C SER A 115 -7.43 -2.97 -3.42
N ARG A 116 -7.20 -3.99 -4.24
CA ARG A 116 -8.22 -4.87 -4.82
C ARG A 116 -8.69 -5.98 -3.89
N ARG A 117 -8.03 -6.16 -2.74
CA ARG A 117 -8.27 -7.23 -1.76
C ARG A 117 -8.17 -8.62 -2.39
N LYS A 118 -7.17 -8.77 -3.28
CA LYS A 118 -6.93 -10.01 -4.02
C LYS A 118 -5.52 -10.51 -3.78
N ARG A 119 -5.40 -11.83 -3.68
CA ARG A 119 -4.11 -12.50 -3.61
C ARG A 119 -3.27 -12.13 -4.83
N SER A 120 -2.05 -11.69 -4.58
CA SER A 120 -1.12 -11.34 -5.65
C SER A 120 -0.70 -12.61 -6.40
N PRO A 121 -0.64 -12.59 -7.75
CA PRO A 121 -0.06 -13.68 -8.52
C PRO A 121 1.41 -13.95 -8.19
N LEU A 122 2.11 -12.98 -7.59
CA LEU A 122 3.49 -13.13 -7.11
C LEU A 122 3.59 -13.96 -5.82
N SER A 123 2.47 -14.35 -5.20
CA SER A 123 2.47 -15.22 -4.03
C SER A 123 2.84 -16.68 -4.34
N ALA A 124 2.78 -17.09 -5.62
CA ALA A 124 3.20 -18.43 -5.98
C ALA A 124 4.70 -18.62 -5.71
N SER A 125 5.07 -19.73 -5.06
CA SER A 125 6.44 -20.02 -4.60
C SER A 125 7.53 -19.72 -5.64
N ARG A 126 7.27 -20.05 -6.91
CA ARG A 126 8.22 -19.79 -8.01
C ARG A 126 8.63 -18.33 -8.17
N TRP A 127 7.73 -17.37 -7.89
CA TRP A 127 8.01 -15.93 -7.95
C TRP A 127 8.80 -15.43 -6.73
N MET A 128 8.77 -16.17 -5.62
CA MET A 128 9.51 -15.87 -4.40
C MET A 128 10.88 -16.54 -4.36
N THR A 129 11.16 -17.51 -5.23
CA THR A 129 12.41 -18.26 -5.22
C THR A 129 13.23 -18.03 -6.48
N GLN A 130 12.67 -18.30 -7.67
CA GLN A 130 13.45 -18.36 -8.91
C GLN A 130 14.11 -17.03 -9.31
N PRO A 131 13.48 -15.84 -9.19
CA PRO A 131 14.15 -14.58 -9.52
C PRO A 131 15.39 -14.29 -8.67
N TRP A 132 15.56 -15.00 -7.55
CA TRP A 132 16.60 -14.79 -6.54
C TRP A 132 17.71 -15.84 -6.57
N GLU A 133 17.73 -16.72 -7.58
CA GLU A 133 18.72 -17.80 -7.70
C GLU A 133 20.16 -17.28 -7.86
N LEU A 134 20.35 -16.12 -8.50
CA LEU A 134 21.67 -15.53 -8.74
C LEU A 134 21.94 -14.29 -7.88
N ILE A 135 20.90 -13.51 -7.57
CA ILE A 135 20.99 -12.27 -6.79
C ILE A 135 20.14 -12.48 -5.52
N PRO A 136 20.76 -12.52 -4.33
CA PRO A 136 20.02 -12.75 -3.09
C PRO A 136 19.13 -11.54 -2.75
N LYS A 137 18.07 -11.82 -2.00
CA LYS A 137 17.13 -10.80 -1.52
C LYS A 137 17.82 -9.80 -0.59
N SER A 138 17.46 -8.53 -0.74
CA SER A 138 17.69 -7.50 0.27
C SER A 138 16.66 -7.60 1.40
N LYS A 139 16.88 -6.84 2.48
CA LYS A 139 15.89 -6.72 3.57
C LYS A 139 14.57 -6.13 3.10
N MET A 140 14.60 -5.23 2.12
CA MET A 140 13.40 -4.71 1.46
C MET A 140 12.66 -5.82 0.70
N ASP A 141 13.39 -6.70 0.00
CA ASP A 141 12.76 -7.78 -0.76
C ASP A 141 12.08 -8.81 0.15
N GLU A 142 12.70 -9.12 1.29
CA GLU A 142 12.17 -10.01 2.30
C GLU A 142 10.86 -9.48 2.92
N ILE A 143 10.79 -8.18 3.29
CA ILE A 143 9.54 -7.61 3.83
C ILE A 143 8.45 -7.50 2.77
N VAL A 144 8.82 -7.27 1.50
CA VAL A 144 7.87 -7.28 0.38
C VAL A 144 7.31 -8.69 0.14
N ASP A 145 8.08 -9.76 0.34
CA ASP A 145 7.56 -11.14 0.30
C ASP A 145 6.47 -11.35 1.37
N ILE A 146 6.72 -10.89 2.60
CA ILE A 146 5.75 -10.98 3.70
C ILE A 146 4.48 -10.21 3.35
N LEU A 147 4.62 -9.01 2.77
CA LEU A 147 3.48 -8.20 2.32
C LEU A 147 2.70 -8.90 1.18
N ILE A 148 3.39 -9.61 0.28
CA ILE A 148 2.76 -10.41 -0.77
C ILE A 148 1.92 -11.53 -0.16
N GLU A 149 2.41 -12.24 0.85
CA GLU A 149 1.62 -13.27 1.55
C GLU A 149 0.36 -12.70 2.21
N ILE A 150 0.47 -11.51 2.81
CA ILE A 150 -0.67 -10.82 3.44
C ILE A 150 -1.81 -10.53 2.45
N THR A 151 -1.53 -10.34 1.16
CA THR A 151 -2.60 -10.19 0.15
C THR A 151 -3.54 -11.40 0.12
N GLY A 152 -2.99 -12.59 0.37
CA GLY A 152 -3.77 -13.81 0.51
C GLY A 152 -4.66 -13.81 1.75
N HIS A 153 -4.15 -13.34 2.88
CA HIS A 153 -4.93 -13.27 4.13
C HIS A 153 -6.09 -12.29 4.02
N ILE A 154 -5.91 -11.18 3.30
CA ILE A 154 -6.97 -10.21 3.03
C ILE A 154 -8.09 -10.83 2.20
N GLU A 155 -7.75 -11.62 1.16
CA GLU A 155 -8.74 -12.34 0.35
C GLU A 155 -9.42 -13.47 1.16
N ASP A 156 -8.66 -14.22 1.95
CA ASP A 156 -9.18 -15.26 2.84
C ASP A 156 -10.17 -14.67 3.87
N LEU A 157 -9.94 -13.44 4.35
CA LEU A 157 -10.88 -12.71 5.20
C LEU A 157 -12.19 -12.36 4.46
N ASP A 158 -12.13 -12.02 3.18
CA ASP A 158 -13.33 -11.78 2.38
C ASP A 158 -14.11 -13.08 2.13
N ILE A 159 -13.41 -14.19 1.90
CA ILE A 159 -14.02 -15.53 1.80
C ILE A 159 -14.71 -15.91 3.12
N LEU A 160 -14.05 -15.70 4.27
CA LEU A 160 -14.64 -15.90 5.59
C LEU A 160 -15.93 -15.11 5.77
N ARG A 161 -15.93 -13.82 5.41
CA ARG A 161 -17.10 -12.94 5.51
C ARG A 161 -18.26 -13.39 4.61
N ALA A 162 -17.95 -13.87 3.40
CA ALA A 162 -18.96 -14.39 2.48
C ALA A 162 -19.69 -15.64 3.04
N HIS A 163 -19.06 -16.38 3.95
CA HIS A 163 -19.61 -17.58 4.57
C HIS A 163 -20.16 -17.35 5.98
N ALA A 164 -20.30 -16.09 6.44
CA ALA A 164 -20.76 -15.77 7.80
C ALA A 164 -22.16 -16.33 8.16
N GLY A 165 -22.96 -16.74 7.15
CA GLY A 165 -24.26 -17.40 7.36
C GLY A 165 -24.17 -18.90 7.68
N ASP A 166 -23.03 -19.54 7.46
CA ASP A 166 -22.76 -20.93 7.79
C ASP A 166 -21.66 -21.00 8.86
N VAL A 167 -22.08 -21.20 10.11
CA VAL A 167 -21.20 -21.15 11.28
C VAL A 167 -20.07 -22.19 11.19
N ALA A 168 -20.35 -23.41 10.74
CA ALA A 168 -19.35 -24.47 10.69
C ALA A 168 -18.25 -24.14 9.66
N THR A 169 -18.65 -23.71 8.46
CA THR A 169 -17.72 -23.28 7.41
C THR A 169 -16.96 -22.02 7.82
N ALA A 170 -17.63 -21.03 8.42
CA ALA A 170 -16.98 -19.82 8.91
C ALA A 170 -15.96 -20.11 10.02
N ASP A 171 -16.23 -21.07 10.90
CA ASP A 171 -15.30 -21.47 11.96
C ASP A 171 -14.02 -22.10 11.38
N GLU A 172 -14.15 -23.03 10.43
CA GLU A 172 -12.99 -23.66 9.77
C GLU A 172 -12.14 -22.64 8.98
N LEU A 173 -12.80 -21.74 8.24
CA LEU A 173 -12.13 -20.66 7.50
C LEU A 173 -11.40 -19.70 8.45
N ARG A 174 -12.01 -19.37 9.59
CA ARG A 174 -11.40 -18.50 10.60
C ARG A 174 -10.17 -19.14 11.21
N ASP A 175 -10.25 -20.41 11.62
CA ASP A 175 -9.12 -21.12 12.20
C ASP A 175 -7.95 -21.20 11.22
N THR A 176 -8.25 -21.48 9.94
CA THR A 176 -7.26 -21.48 8.86
C THR A 176 -6.60 -20.11 8.68
N LEU A 177 -7.39 -19.04 8.63
CA LEU A 177 -6.88 -17.67 8.47
C LEU A 177 -6.04 -17.24 9.68
N VAL A 178 -6.51 -17.48 10.90
CA VAL A 178 -5.78 -17.17 12.13
C VAL A 178 -4.45 -17.92 12.17
N TYR A 179 -4.44 -19.20 11.80
CA TYR A 179 -3.20 -19.97 11.69
C TYR A 179 -2.23 -19.36 10.68
N ARG A 180 -2.70 -18.93 9.50
CA ARG A 180 -1.84 -18.28 8.48
C ARG A 180 -1.31 -16.93 8.93
N CYS A 181 -2.12 -16.11 9.59
CA CYS A 181 -1.70 -14.85 10.20
C CYS A 181 -0.61 -15.11 11.25
N MET A 182 -0.77 -16.14 12.09
CA MET A 182 0.23 -16.55 13.08
C MET A 182 1.57 -16.92 12.45
N GLN A 183 1.57 -17.72 11.38
CA GLN A 183 2.82 -18.07 10.67
C GLN A 183 3.48 -16.83 10.07
N THR A 184 2.70 -15.94 9.48
CA THR A 184 3.21 -14.70 8.87
C THR A 184 3.79 -13.76 9.93
N TYR A 185 3.16 -13.68 11.11
CA TYR A 185 3.70 -12.96 12.26
C TYR A 185 5.05 -13.50 12.70
N ARG A 186 5.22 -14.83 12.81
CA ARG A 186 6.51 -15.43 13.15
C ARG A 186 7.59 -15.09 12.12
N THR A 187 7.26 -15.15 10.83
CA THR A 187 8.18 -14.73 9.76
C THR A 187 8.54 -13.25 9.89
N LEU A 188 7.57 -12.39 10.19
CA LEU A 188 7.79 -10.96 10.38
C LEU A 188 8.69 -10.67 11.59
N VAL A 189 8.47 -11.34 12.72
CA VAL A 189 9.32 -11.20 13.92
C VAL A 189 10.75 -11.64 13.64
N ALA A 190 10.94 -12.83 13.05
CA ALA A 190 12.26 -13.31 12.66
C ALA A 190 12.97 -12.35 11.70
N TRP A 191 12.22 -11.76 10.76
CA TRP A 191 12.75 -10.73 9.88
C TRP A 191 13.19 -9.47 10.65
N THR A 192 12.38 -8.98 11.60
CA THR A 192 12.75 -7.81 12.42
C THR A 192 14.02 -8.03 13.23
N GLU A 193 14.22 -9.24 13.76
CA GLU A 193 15.46 -9.62 14.47
C GLU A 193 16.67 -9.54 13.55
N THR A 194 16.51 -9.86 12.26
CA THR A 194 17.62 -9.80 11.29
C THR A 194 17.99 -8.38 10.85
N VAL A 195 17.06 -7.43 10.97
CA VAL A 195 17.33 -6.00 10.68
C VAL A 195 17.90 -5.31 11.93
N GLY A 196 17.41 -5.69 13.11
CA GLY A 196 17.86 -5.15 14.39
C GLY A 196 17.37 -3.72 14.65
N ASP A 197 18.06 -3.03 15.57
CA ASP A 197 17.62 -1.74 16.12
C ASP A 197 17.50 -0.62 15.08
N ALA A 198 18.19 -0.75 13.94
CA ALA A 198 18.13 0.21 12.83
C ALA A 198 16.71 0.40 12.28
N LEU A 199 15.85 -0.63 12.38
CA LEU A 199 14.44 -0.56 11.97
C LEU A 199 13.64 0.48 12.76
N TYR A 200 14.08 0.84 13.97
CA TYR A 200 13.37 1.73 14.87
C TYR A 200 13.95 3.15 14.88
N ALA A 201 14.90 3.47 13.99
CA ALA A 201 15.55 4.78 13.90
C ALA A 201 14.59 5.95 13.63
N PHE A 202 13.40 5.67 13.10
CA PHE A 202 12.33 6.65 12.87
C PHE A 202 11.02 6.31 13.61
N ASP A 203 11.06 5.40 14.59
CA ASP A 203 9.89 5.05 15.38
C ASP A 203 9.64 6.13 16.46
N PRO A 204 8.49 6.83 16.43
CA PRO A 204 8.18 7.87 17.41
C PRO A 204 8.08 7.37 18.85
N ASN A 205 7.80 6.08 19.06
CA ASN A 205 7.72 5.49 20.40
C ASN A 205 9.10 5.15 20.97
N VAL A 206 10.12 5.03 20.12
CA VAL A 206 11.50 4.72 20.52
C VAL A 206 12.34 6.00 20.60
N VAL A 207 12.25 6.84 19.58
CA VAL A 207 13.07 8.06 19.45
C VAL A 207 12.44 9.26 20.14
N GLY A 208 11.11 9.28 20.27
CA GLY A 208 10.36 10.45 20.70
C GLY A 208 10.14 11.47 19.59
N LEU A 209 9.40 12.53 19.91
CA LEU A 209 9.09 13.62 18.99
C LEU A 209 9.89 14.90 19.36
N PRO A 210 10.35 15.69 18.38
CA PRO A 210 10.23 15.48 16.94
C PRO A 210 11.16 14.39 16.41
N LEU A 211 10.74 13.70 15.35
CA LEU A 211 11.56 12.70 14.67
C LEU A 211 12.77 13.33 13.97
N PRO A 212 13.92 12.62 13.88
CA PRO A 212 15.07 13.09 13.14
C PRO A 212 14.72 13.23 11.65
N THR A 213 15.21 14.31 11.02
CA THR A 213 15.07 14.50 9.57
C THR A 213 16.15 13.68 8.85
N PRO A 214 15.79 12.79 7.91
CA PRO A 214 16.77 12.06 7.11
C PRO A 214 17.70 13.01 6.37
N SER A 215 18.98 12.68 6.35
CA SER A 215 20.04 13.53 5.79
C SER A 215 20.94 12.82 4.79
N THR A 216 20.97 11.49 4.83
CA THR A 216 21.75 10.63 3.95
C THR A 216 20.85 9.69 3.13
N ASP A 217 21.38 9.10 2.06
CA ASP A 217 20.66 8.09 1.28
C ASP A 217 20.29 6.87 2.15
N GLU A 218 21.16 6.50 3.09
CA GLU A 218 20.93 5.41 4.05
C GLU A 218 19.78 5.74 5.01
N ASP A 219 19.68 6.98 5.50
CA ASP A 219 18.54 7.43 6.32
C ASP A 219 17.21 7.28 5.56
N TYR A 220 17.19 7.65 4.27
CA TYR A 220 16.00 7.53 3.43
C TYR A 220 15.65 6.07 3.14
N GLU A 221 16.66 5.21 2.93
CA GLU A 221 16.45 3.78 2.76
C GLU A 221 15.87 3.15 4.03
N LEU A 222 16.41 3.48 5.21
CA LEU A 222 15.90 3.02 6.50
C LEU A 222 14.48 3.54 6.78
N LEU A 223 14.18 4.80 6.46
CA LEU A 223 12.84 5.35 6.58
C LEU A 223 11.85 4.59 5.67
N HIS A 224 12.26 4.27 4.43
CA HIS A 224 11.44 3.49 3.52
C HIS A 224 11.26 2.05 3.99
N LEU A 225 12.30 1.42 4.53
CA LEU A 225 12.20 0.09 5.12
C LEU A 225 11.22 0.08 6.31
N SER A 226 11.30 1.10 7.16
CA SER A 226 10.44 1.27 8.33
C SER A 226 8.97 1.46 7.95
N ILE A 227 8.66 2.31 6.95
CA ILE A 227 7.27 2.50 6.50
C ILE A 227 6.70 1.23 5.88
N VAL A 228 7.51 0.45 5.15
CA VAL A 228 7.10 -0.84 4.55
C VAL A 228 6.89 -1.89 5.64
N TYR A 229 7.68 -1.87 6.71
CA TYR A 229 7.44 -2.70 7.89
C TYR A 229 6.13 -2.32 8.60
N TRP A 230 5.87 -1.03 8.83
CA TRP A 230 4.65 -0.59 9.51
C TRP A 230 3.39 -0.83 8.67
N ILE A 231 3.43 -0.69 7.35
CA ILE A 231 2.28 -1.01 6.49
C ILE A 231 2.01 -2.52 6.45
N THR A 232 3.07 -3.34 6.40
CA THR A 232 2.98 -4.80 6.52
C THR A 232 2.34 -5.20 7.83
N SER A 233 2.81 -4.63 8.94
CA SER A 233 2.26 -4.87 10.27
C SER A 233 0.80 -4.40 10.37
N LEU A 234 0.48 -3.20 9.87
CA LEU A 234 -0.89 -2.68 9.84
C LEU A 234 -1.85 -3.67 9.18
N PHE A 235 -1.51 -4.20 8.00
CA PHE A 235 -2.38 -5.14 7.30
C PHE A 235 -2.44 -6.51 7.98
N LEU A 236 -1.32 -7.05 8.46
CA LEU A 236 -1.30 -8.33 9.17
C LEU A 236 -2.19 -8.29 10.42
N TYR A 237 -1.92 -7.35 11.32
CA TYR A 237 -2.63 -7.26 12.59
C TYR A 237 -4.09 -6.89 12.38
N SER A 238 -4.42 -5.97 11.47
CA SER A 238 -5.82 -5.63 11.21
C SER A 238 -6.60 -6.81 10.64
N THR A 239 -6.01 -7.58 9.70
CA THR A 239 -6.65 -8.77 9.13
C THR A 239 -6.91 -9.82 10.21
N TRP A 240 -5.93 -10.03 11.09
CA TRP A 240 -6.05 -10.94 12.22
C TRP A 240 -7.12 -10.47 13.23
N GLU A 241 -7.08 -9.21 13.66
CA GLU A 241 -8.09 -8.60 14.54
C GLU A 241 -9.50 -8.78 13.95
N PHE A 242 -9.69 -8.50 12.64
CA PHE A 242 -10.99 -8.64 12.00
C PHE A 242 -11.46 -10.08 11.91
N ALA A 243 -10.56 -11.05 11.67
CA ALA A 243 -10.90 -12.47 11.64
C ALA A 243 -11.43 -12.94 13.00
N LEU A 244 -10.80 -12.51 14.10
CA LEU A 244 -11.23 -12.84 15.47
C LEU A 244 -12.56 -12.17 15.84
N GLN A 245 -12.85 -10.98 15.30
CA GLN A 245 -14.07 -10.21 15.63
C GLN A 245 -15.34 -10.68 14.90
N GLN A 246 -15.25 -11.52 13.86
CA GLN A 246 -16.44 -11.94 13.06
C GLN A 246 -17.51 -12.74 13.85
N ASN A 247 -17.31 -13.04 15.14
CA ASN A 247 -18.30 -13.72 15.99
C ASN A 247 -19.26 -12.80 16.76
N ILE A 248 -19.21 -11.47 16.58
CA ILE A 248 -20.24 -10.57 17.13
C ILE A 248 -21.29 -10.32 16.05
N GLN A 249 -22.33 -11.16 16.05
CA GLN A 249 -23.56 -10.97 15.27
C GLN A 249 -24.03 -9.50 15.29
N PRO A 250 -24.33 -8.87 14.15
CA PRO A 250 -24.94 -7.55 14.09
C PRO A 250 -26.44 -7.69 14.35
N SER A 251 -26.80 -7.99 15.60
CA SER A 251 -28.12 -7.67 16.11
C SER A 251 -27.89 -6.89 17.40
N TYR A 252 -28.47 -5.68 17.47
CA TYR A 252 -28.48 -4.80 18.64
C TYR A 252 -27.16 -4.06 18.98
N LEU A 253 -26.62 -3.24 18.08
CA LEU A 253 -25.82 -2.08 18.52
C LEU A 253 -26.76 -0.96 18.97
N THR A 254 -27.36 -1.17 20.14
CA THR A 254 -27.73 -0.08 21.04
C THR A 254 -26.85 -0.25 22.28
N THR A 255 -26.21 0.85 22.67
CA THR A 255 -25.43 1.04 23.90
C THR A 255 -24.11 0.28 24.05
N GLY A 256 -23.08 1.07 24.38
CA GLY A 256 -21.70 0.67 24.39
C GLY A 256 -21.37 -0.34 25.48
N VAL A 257 -20.49 -1.26 25.11
CA VAL A 257 -19.70 -2.07 26.02
C VAL A 257 -18.29 -2.10 25.44
N SER A 258 -17.35 -1.54 26.20
CA SER A 258 -15.92 -1.72 26.01
C SER A 258 -15.54 -3.19 26.23
N CYS A 259 -14.27 -3.52 26.00
CA CYS A 259 -13.61 -4.81 26.24
C CYS A 259 -13.74 -5.81 25.07
N ILE A 260 -12.82 -5.71 24.12
CA ILE A 260 -12.36 -6.90 23.38
C ILE A 260 -10.93 -7.11 23.89
N ASP A 261 -10.73 -8.22 24.58
CA ASP A 261 -9.42 -8.66 25.03
C ASP A 261 -8.44 -8.70 23.86
N SER A 262 -7.22 -8.26 24.14
CA SER A 262 -6.11 -8.22 23.19
C SER A 262 -5.84 -9.61 22.58
N PRO A 263 -5.18 -9.70 21.41
CA PRO A 263 -4.71 -10.99 20.89
C PRO A 263 -3.97 -11.76 21.99
N PRO A 264 -4.12 -13.10 22.06
CA PRO A 264 -3.56 -13.87 23.16
C PRO A 264 -2.07 -13.57 23.28
N HIS A 265 -1.65 -13.19 24.50
CA HIS A 265 -0.26 -13.25 24.89
C HIS A 265 0.21 -14.67 24.58
N LEU A 266 0.96 -14.83 23.49
CA LEU A 266 1.83 -15.97 23.33
C LEU A 266 2.85 -15.84 24.43
N ASP A 267 2.82 -16.76 25.38
CA ASP A 267 3.84 -16.95 26.40
C ASP A 267 5.21 -17.06 25.73
N SER A 268 5.86 -15.91 25.55
CA SER A 268 7.29 -15.83 25.28
C SER A 268 7.98 -15.74 26.64
N PRO A 269 8.99 -16.57 26.92
CA PRO A 269 9.75 -16.46 28.15
C PRO A 269 10.55 -15.14 28.15
N GLN A 270 10.05 -14.19 28.93
CA GLN A 270 10.76 -13.11 29.63
C GLN A 270 11.92 -12.40 28.91
N SER A 271 11.64 -11.17 28.48
CA SER A 271 12.56 -10.03 28.67
C SER A 271 11.76 -8.75 28.91
N ASP A 272 11.80 -8.25 30.15
CA ASP A 272 10.96 -7.18 30.74
C ASP A 272 11.20 -5.75 30.19
N THR A 273 11.47 -5.55 28.89
CA THR A 273 11.70 -4.18 28.34
C THR A 273 11.13 -3.87 26.96
N GLN A 274 10.32 -4.74 26.34
CA GLN A 274 9.70 -4.42 25.04
C GLN A 274 8.17 -4.41 25.19
N ILE A 275 7.58 -3.22 25.19
CA ILE A 275 6.13 -3.03 25.17
C ILE A 275 5.55 -3.86 24.01
N SER A 276 4.67 -4.81 24.33
CA SER A 276 3.94 -5.62 23.36
C SER A 276 2.92 -4.76 22.60
N ASP A 277 3.41 -3.89 21.74
CA ASP A 277 2.61 -2.92 20.99
C ASP A 277 2.17 -3.50 19.62
N THR A 278 1.40 -4.58 19.68
CA THR A 278 0.97 -5.38 18.52
C THR A 278 -0.36 -4.93 17.92
N SER A 279 -0.96 -3.84 18.40
CA SER A 279 -2.23 -3.36 17.84
C SER A 279 -2.02 -2.68 16.49
N SER A 280 -2.89 -3.00 15.52
CA SER A 280 -2.79 -2.45 14.17
C SER A 280 -2.93 -0.91 14.15
N ILE A 281 -3.64 -0.32 15.12
CA ILE A 281 -3.78 1.14 15.24
C ILE A 281 -2.45 1.84 15.51
N ASN A 282 -1.54 1.21 16.26
CA ASN A 282 -0.28 1.83 16.62
C ASN A 282 0.68 1.89 15.44
N TYR A 283 0.62 0.92 14.51
CA TYR A 283 1.32 1.03 13.22
C TYR A 283 0.76 2.15 12.33
N ALA A 284 -0.56 2.35 12.29
CA ALA A 284 -1.15 3.49 11.59
C ALA A 284 -0.70 4.83 12.18
N ARG A 285 -0.52 4.91 13.51
CA ARG A 285 0.00 6.09 14.20
C ARG A 285 1.49 6.33 13.91
N ARG A 286 2.32 5.29 13.90
CA ARG A 286 3.74 5.38 13.49
C ARG A 286 3.87 5.95 12.07
N ILE A 287 3.05 5.47 11.15
CA ILE A 287 2.95 6.02 9.79
C ILE A 287 2.56 7.50 9.84
N ALA A 288 1.55 7.86 10.63
CA ALA A 288 1.08 9.24 10.72
C ALA A 288 2.15 10.23 11.20
N TRP A 289 2.92 9.85 12.21
CA TRP A 289 3.98 10.68 12.75
C TRP A 289 5.21 10.80 11.83
N SER A 290 5.51 9.77 11.04
CA SER A 290 6.71 9.73 10.18
C SER A 290 6.48 10.23 8.75
N ILE A 291 5.25 10.21 8.23
CA ILE A 291 4.98 10.41 6.79
C ILE A 291 5.50 11.75 6.25
N HIS A 292 5.61 12.76 7.12
CA HIS A 292 6.10 14.08 6.74
C HIS A 292 7.59 14.07 6.33
N LEU A 293 8.38 13.11 6.82
CA LEU A 293 9.81 12.98 6.53
C LEU A 293 10.08 12.66 5.05
N PHE A 294 9.15 11.97 4.36
CA PHE A 294 9.23 11.74 2.92
C PHE A 294 9.05 13.00 2.07
N PHE A 295 8.65 14.12 2.69
CA PHE A 295 8.52 15.42 2.04
C PHE A 295 9.56 16.43 2.54
N ALA A 296 10.61 15.94 3.22
CA ALA A 296 11.74 16.76 3.60
C ALA A 296 12.52 17.26 2.36
N PRO A 297 13.25 18.38 2.47
CA PRO A 297 14.11 18.86 1.38
C PRO A 297 15.08 17.75 0.92
N GLY A 298 15.11 17.47 -0.39
CA GLY A 298 16.02 16.49 -0.98
C GLY A 298 15.37 15.17 -1.44
N THR A 299 14.16 14.82 -0.96
CA THR A 299 13.50 13.56 -1.37
C THR A 299 12.96 13.57 -2.80
N GLY A 300 12.63 14.76 -3.30
CA GLY A 300 12.04 14.95 -4.63
C GLY A 300 10.81 14.09 -4.88
N ALA A 301 10.68 13.58 -6.11
CA ALA A 301 9.53 12.77 -6.53
C ALA A 301 9.54 11.37 -5.93
N TRP A 302 10.70 10.87 -5.50
CA TRP A 302 10.80 9.55 -4.89
C TRP A 302 10.02 9.49 -3.57
N GLY A 303 10.22 10.48 -2.69
CA GLY A 303 9.52 10.50 -1.39
C GLY A 303 8.01 10.59 -1.56
N ALA A 304 7.55 11.35 -2.55
CA ALA A 304 6.14 11.43 -2.93
C ALA A 304 5.56 10.06 -3.33
N ASN A 305 6.31 9.29 -4.11
CA ASN A 305 5.92 7.95 -4.55
C ASN A 305 5.90 6.96 -3.38
N ALA A 306 6.95 6.95 -2.56
CA ALA A 306 7.10 6.04 -1.43
C ALA A 306 6.06 6.27 -0.32
N ALA A 307 5.69 7.53 -0.05
CA ALA A 307 4.75 7.89 1.01
C ALA A 307 3.28 7.75 0.62
N LEU A 308 2.97 7.76 -0.67
CA LEU A 308 1.60 7.85 -1.20
C LEU A 308 0.67 6.80 -0.58
N LEU A 309 0.98 5.52 -0.80
CA LEU A 309 0.10 4.43 -0.43
C LEU A 309 0.07 4.19 1.10
N PRO A 310 1.21 4.23 1.83
CA PRO A 310 1.19 4.20 3.29
C PRO A 310 0.32 5.30 3.92
N LEU A 311 0.42 6.54 3.41
CA LEU A 311 -0.43 7.65 3.84
C LEU A 311 -1.92 7.33 3.65
N GLY A 312 -2.29 6.89 2.45
CA GLY A 312 -3.67 6.57 2.10
C GLY A 312 -4.25 5.47 2.98
N PHE A 313 -3.52 4.39 3.17
CA PHE A 313 -3.96 3.25 3.98
C PHE A 313 -4.07 3.58 5.47
N ALA A 314 -3.06 4.25 6.05
CA ALA A 314 -3.10 4.65 7.45
C ALA A 314 -4.27 5.61 7.74
N LEU A 315 -4.51 6.59 6.86
CA LEU A 315 -5.64 7.51 7.01
C LEU A 315 -6.97 6.75 6.99
N ARG A 316 -7.18 5.87 6.00
CA ARG A 316 -8.41 5.08 5.91
C ARG A 316 -8.59 4.19 7.14
N PHE A 317 -7.52 3.60 7.64
CA PHE A 317 -7.59 2.76 8.83
C PHE A 317 -8.01 3.56 10.08
N LEU A 318 -7.38 4.72 10.31
CA LEU A 318 -7.75 5.60 11.42
C LEU A 318 -9.20 6.11 11.29
N MET A 319 -9.68 6.38 10.07
CA MET A 319 -11.08 6.74 9.84
C MET A 319 -12.07 5.64 10.26
N VAL A 320 -11.67 4.37 10.16
CA VAL A 320 -12.51 3.23 10.55
C VAL A 320 -12.48 3.03 12.07
N LYS A 321 -11.31 3.13 12.70
CA LYS A 321 -11.14 2.89 14.15
C LYS A 321 -11.60 4.08 15.00
N GLU A 322 -11.52 5.31 14.50
CA GLU A 322 -11.85 6.53 15.23
C GLU A 322 -13.18 7.10 14.75
N SER A 323 -14.30 6.46 15.10
CA SER A 323 -15.63 7.00 14.78
C SER A 323 -16.09 7.99 15.86
N GLY A 324 -16.15 9.28 15.53
CA GLY A 324 -16.63 10.34 16.44
C GLY A 324 -15.60 11.45 16.70
N SER A 325 -16.03 12.51 17.40
CA SER A 325 -15.18 13.65 17.80
C SER A 325 -14.89 13.58 19.30
N PRO A 326 -13.66 13.92 19.77
CA PRO A 326 -12.53 14.47 19.01
C PRO A 326 -11.66 13.41 18.32
N PHE A 327 -11.15 13.74 17.13
CA PHE A 327 -10.18 12.91 16.39
C PHE A 327 -8.78 12.99 17.00
N SER A 328 -7.99 11.94 16.81
CA SER A 328 -6.58 11.91 17.22
C SER A 328 -5.74 12.95 16.45
N GLU A 329 -4.61 13.34 17.03
CA GLU A 329 -3.66 14.23 16.35
C GLU A 329 -3.10 13.56 15.10
N GLU A 330 -2.91 12.25 15.12
CA GLU A 330 -2.45 11.45 13.99
C GLU A 330 -3.42 11.53 12.81
N ARG A 331 -4.72 11.34 13.05
CA ARG A 331 -5.73 11.49 11.99
C ARG A 331 -5.73 12.92 11.45
N LYS A 332 -5.63 13.94 12.31
CA LYS A 332 -5.56 15.35 11.88
C LYS A 332 -4.33 15.63 11.03
N LEU A 333 -3.16 15.10 11.43
CA LEU A 333 -1.90 15.21 10.68
C LEU A 333 -2.05 14.62 9.28
N LEU A 334 -2.57 13.39 9.17
CA LEU A 334 -2.78 12.75 7.87
C LEU A 334 -3.76 13.51 6.99
N VAL A 335 -4.87 14.01 7.54
CA VAL A 335 -5.81 14.86 6.79
C VAL A 335 -5.17 16.17 6.35
N SER A 336 -4.31 16.77 7.18
CA SER A 336 -3.61 18.01 6.83
C SER A 336 -2.65 17.85 5.65
N CYS A 337 -2.08 16.66 5.44
CA CYS A 337 -1.20 16.37 4.31
C CYS A 337 -1.92 16.61 2.98
N PHE A 338 -3.22 16.32 2.87
CA PHE A 338 -4.00 16.57 1.65
C PHE A 338 -4.18 18.07 1.34
N LYS A 339 -3.88 18.97 2.29
CA LYS A 339 -3.99 20.42 2.13
C LYS A 339 -2.66 21.10 1.79
N LYS A 340 -1.50 20.41 1.90
CA LYS A 340 -0.19 21.01 1.61
C LYS A 340 -0.04 21.30 0.11
N PRO A 341 0.68 22.32 -0.38
CA PRO A 341 0.69 22.67 -1.82
C PRO A 341 1.17 21.56 -2.77
N PHE A 342 2.27 20.85 -2.45
CA PHE A 342 2.77 19.75 -3.28
C PHE A 342 1.89 18.50 -3.17
N MET A 343 1.55 18.12 -1.93
CA MET A 343 0.64 17.01 -1.68
C MET A 343 -0.82 17.32 -2.05
N GLY A 344 -1.23 18.57 -2.23
CA GLY A 344 -2.60 18.97 -2.48
C GLY A 344 -2.91 19.13 -3.96
N THR A 345 -1.86 19.23 -4.80
CA THR A 345 -2.01 19.47 -6.24
C THR A 345 -2.01 18.18 -7.05
N PHE A 346 -1.06 17.26 -6.82
CA PHE A 346 -0.91 16.03 -7.61
C PHE A 346 -1.08 14.75 -6.78
N VAL A 347 -0.23 14.57 -5.76
CA VAL A 347 -0.22 13.36 -4.91
C VAL A 347 -1.53 13.19 -4.13
N GLY A 348 -2.07 14.25 -3.56
CA GLY A 348 -3.34 14.21 -2.82
C GLY A 348 -4.56 14.29 -3.73
N ARG A 349 -4.38 14.68 -5.00
CA ARG A 349 -5.40 14.44 -6.02
C ARG A 349 -5.46 12.95 -6.33
N PHE A 350 -4.30 12.33 -6.59
CA PHE A 350 -4.20 10.89 -6.76
C PHE A 350 -4.80 10.17 -5.55
N LEU A 351 -4.45 10.52 -4.30
CA LEU A 351 -5.00 9.85 -3.12
C LEU A 351 -6.51 10.02 -2.98
N ARG A 352 -7.05 11.19 -3.34
CA ARG A 352 -8.50 11.43 -3.36
C ARG A 352 -9.19 10.54 -4.38
N ASN A 353 -8.65 10.48 -5.60
CA ASN A 353 -9.19 9.65 -6.67
C ASN A 353 -9.06 8.16 -6.33
N PHE A 354 -7.93 7.77 -5.73
CA PHE A 354 -7.64 6.41 -5.28
C PHE A 354 -8.67 5.97 -4.24
N GLN A 355 -9.03 6.89 -3.34
CA GLN A 355 -10.12 6.69 -2.39
C GLN A 355 -11.51 6.60 -3.02
N GLU A 356 -11.75 7.25 -4.14
CA GLU A 356 -13.05 7.24 -4.82
C GLU A 356 -13.22 5.96 -5.66
N GLU A 357 -12.24 5.57 -6.47
CA GLU A 357 -12.34 4.41 -7.37
C GLU A 357 -12.45 3.06 -6.64
N GLU A 358 -11.83 2.94 -5.47
CA GLU A 358 -11.83 1.71 -4.65
C GLU A 358 -13.10 1.52 -3.82
N SER A 359 -14.20 2.15 -4.22
CA SER A 359 -15.46 2.04 -3.53
C SER A 359 -16.55 1.47 -4.39
N HIS A 360 -17.53 0.87 -3.72
CA HIS A 360 -18.79 0.46 -4.33
C HIS A 360 -19.34 1.62 -5.17
N PRO A 361 -19.87 1.38 -6.38
CA PRO A 361 -20.34 2.44 -7.29
C PRO A 361 -21.20 3.51 -6.62
N ASP A 362 -22.03 3.12 -5.65
CA ASP A 362 -22.93 4.02 -4.92
C ASP A 362 -22.21 5.00 -3.98
N LEU A 363 -20.99 4.68 -3.53
CA LEU A 363 -20.20 5.51 -2.61
C LEU A 363 -19.22 6.45 -3.34
N ARG A 364 -19.01 6.25 -4.65
CA ARG A 364 -18.06 7.02 -5.46
C ARG A 364 -18.42 8.49 -5.52
N ASN A 365 -19.72 8.80 -5.61
CA ASN A 365 -20.22 10.15 -5.81
C ASN A 365 -20.41 10.95 -4.51
N ILE A 366 -20.08 10.38 -3.35
CA ILE A 366 -20.25 11.08 -2.07
C ILE A 366 -19.01 11.92 -1.77
N PRO A 367 -19.11 13.26 -1.79
CA PRO A 367 -17.94 14.13 -1.65
C PRO A 367 -17.49 14.26 -0.19
N GLY A 368 -16.27 14.77 -0.02
CA GLY A 368 -15.75 15.21 1.27
C GLY A 368 -15.33 14.09 2.22
N ILE A 369 -15.02 14.47 3.46
CA ILE A 369 -14.48 13.58 4.49
C ILE A 369 -15.48 12.48 4.87
N GLN A 370 -16.79 12.79 4.86
CA GLN A 370 -17.84 11.81 5.15
C GLN A 370 -17.88 10.70 4.10
N GLY A 371 -17.80 11.05 2.81
CA GLY A 371 -17.67 10.07 1.73
C GLY A 371 -16.42 9.22 1.88
N MET A 372 -15.28 9.84 2.19
CA MET A 372 -14.01 9.15 2.43
C MET A 372 -14.12 8.12 3.57
N GLU A 373 -14.76 8.48 4.68
CA GLU A 373 -14.96 7.57 5.82
C GLU A 373 -15.89 6.40 5.45
N MET A 374 -16.97 6.64 4.70
CA MET A 374 -17.85 5.56 4.25
C MET A 374 -17.14 4.58 3.31
N ARG A 375 -16.30 5.09 2.39
CA ARG A 375 -15.49 4.25 1.49
C ARG A 375 -14.44 3.45 2.26
N ALA A 376 -13.76 4.08 3.22
CA ALA A 376 -12.81 3.41 4.10
C ALA A 376 -13.49 2.28 4.89
N ARG A 377 -14.66 2.53 5.49
CA ARG A 377 -15.45 1.52 6.19
C ARG A 377 -15.87 0.38 5.28
N SER A 378 -16.33 0.69 4.06
CA SER A 378 -16.69 -0.33 3.08
C SER A 378 -15.51 -1.25 2.77
N TRP A 379 -14.35 -0.67 2.47
CA TRP A 379 -13.15 -1.43 2.12
C TRP A 379 -12.63 -2.29 3.28
N TRP A 380 -12.54 -1.74 4.49
CA TRP A 380 -11.97 -2.45 5.65
C TRP A 380 -12.93 -3.48 6.27
N LEU A 381 -14.21 -3.13 6.42
CA LEU A 381 -15.17 -3.92 7.21
C LEU A 381 -16.02 -4.86 6.36
N LYS A 382 -16.36 -4.49 5.12
CA LYS A 382 -17.25 -5.27 4.26
C LYS A 382 -16.49 -6.04 3.17
N GLY A 383 -15.35 -5.49 2.72
CA GLY A 383 -14.68 -5.96 1.51
C GLY A 383 -15.47 -5.60 0.25
N TYR A 384 -15.04 -6.13 -0.89
CA TYR A 384 -15.86 -6.13 -2.10
C TYR A 384 -16.66 -7.43 -2.09
N GLY A 385 -17.99 -7.35 -1.94
CA GLY A 385 -18.83 -8.53 -2.06
C GLY A 385 -18.51 -9.26 -3.37
N THR A 386 -18.29 -10.57 -3.29
CA THR A 386 -18.01 -11.43 -4.45
C THR A 386 -19.19 -11.51 -5.40
#